data_AF-A0A929L2V1-F1
#
_entry.id   AF-A0A929L2V1-F1
#
_cell.length_a   1.000
_cell.length_b   1.000
_cell.length_c   1.000
_cell.angle_alpha   90.00
_cell.angle_beta   90.00
_cell.angle_gamma   90.00
#
_symmetry.space_group_name_H-M   'P 1'
#
loop_
_entity.id
_entity.type
_entity.pdbx_description
1 polymer ?
#
loop_
_entity_poly.entity_id
_entity_poly.type
_entity_poly.pdbx_seq_one_letter_code
_entity_poly.pdbx_strand_id
1 'polypeptide(L)'
;MKTNKLVAAGLLALSMTMAPIASLINAMPVSAATVTIDQNSEIKDHTYQAYKVFTGEASGTNLTKIEWAKGAKGGQIISLIDAESDGIPALAGAKSAADLANKLQVGGESTAKLFAKLLDDHTDLLPTPETIGENTDLSAGYYLLKDTSTPQTQNVVGLSILKVATQPITITPKNGKPGVDKQVQDNDSVDPDATQVNGNWGETADHDLNTDFKFRLSTTGLTYEKIENYDTYYLEFSDSWSEGITYGGDNTVSIKVNGEDKTDAFTIESNTTERTLSVKIQNLKTILSADGSGEISVVVEYSAQLNDNATISNMALSNKNTVELIYSNNPNSTGKGTSEPDNVFVGSLQLENLKTDADGNPLMGAGFKLRNSEGKFASFSNGVFQSWSDEGTEVTSGSDGKFLMKGIDAGVYTLVETTVPDTYTKAEDLTVTIAATSHSESPDGESATITITVNEQKADGVTVVNSKISSLPETGGMGTTMIYGVGGVMVVGAAVIYITNKRTRKE
;
A
#
# COMPACT_ATOMS: atom_id res chain seq x y z
N MET A 1 31.97 20.30 1.60
CA MET A 1 32.06 19.20 0.61
C MET A 1 31.63 19.74 -0.73
N LYS A 2 32.46 19.56 -1.76
CA LYS A 2 32.12 19.99 -3.13
C LYS A 2 30.94 19.13 -3.60
N THR A 3 29.80 19.76 -3.85
CA THR A 3 28.64 19.17 -4.51
C THR A 3 29.09 18.67 -5.88
N ASN A 4 29.37 17.38 -5.99
CA ASN A 4 29.47 16.70 -7.28
C ASN A 4 28.06 16.68 -7.86
N LYS A 5 27.72 17.70 -8.66
CA LYS A 5 26.59 17.63 -9.58
C LYS A 5 26.89 16.48 -10.54
N LEU A 6 26.27 15.32 -10.31
CA LEU A 6 26.20 14.25 -11.30
C LEU A 6 25.35 14.78 -12.46
N VAL A 7 26.05 15.33 -13.46
CA VAL A 7 25.44 15.94 -14.64
C VAL A 7 24.52 14.92 -15.34
N ALA A 8 23.35 15.40 -15.75
CA ALA A 8 22.40 14.73 -16.61
C ALA A 8 23.11 14.00 -17.77
N ALA A 9 22.74 12.74 -18.01
CA ALA A 9 23.19 12.02 -19.20
C ALA A 9 22.43 12.64 -20.38
N GLY A 10 23.01 13.70 -20.92
CA GLY A 10 22.38 14.57 -21.91
C GLY A 10 23.33 15.59 -22.52
N LEU A 11 24.66 15.52 -22.29
CA LEU A 11 25.58 16.29 -23.13
C LEU A 11 25.58 15.68 -24.53
N LEU A 12 24.72 16.20 -25.40
CA LEU A 12 24.96 16.23 -26.83
C LEU A 12 26.26 17.01 -27.05
N ALA A 13 27.33 16.30 -27.39
CA ALA A 13 28.47 16.91 -28.04
C ALA A 13 28.08 17.18 -29.51
N LEU A 14 27.24 18.18 -29.75
CA LEU A 14 27.03 18.77 -31.07
C LEU A 14 28.30 19.55 -31.45
N SER A 15 29.37 18.82 -31.72
CA SER A 15 30.58 19.36 -32.32
C SER A 15 30.54 18.95 -33.80
N MET A 16 29.80 19.69 -34.61
CA MET A 16 29.79 19.57 -36.06
C MET A 16 30.49 20.82 -36.59
N THR A 17 31.45 20.72 -37.51
CA THR A 17 32.11 21.93 -38.03
C THR A 17 32.02 21.95 -39.55
N MET A 18 31.39 23.01 -40.07
CA MET A 18 31.46 23.37 -41.49
C MET A 18 32.75 24.16 -41.74
N ALA A 19 33.90 23.50 -41.63
CA ALA A 19 35.14 24.11 -42.06
C ALA A 19 35.48 23.62 -43.49
N PRO A 20 35.51 24.49 -44.52
CA PRO A 20 36.18 24.14 -45.76
C PRO A 20 37.68 24.21 -45.51
N ILE A 21 38.28 23.14 -45.00
CA ILE A 21 39.74 23.10 -44.81
C ILE A 21 40.32 22.01 -45.68
N ALA A 22 40.83 22.44 -46.83
CA ALA A 22 41.95 21.80 -47.48
C ALA A 22 43.16 21.85 -46.54
N SER A 23 43.30 20.86 -45.67
CA SER A 23 44.57 20.58 -45.01
C SER A 23 44.80 19.09 -45.01
N LEU A 24 45.91 18.70 -45.65
CA LEU A 24 46.48 17.36 -45.64
C LEU A 24 46.76 16.95 -44.18
N ILE A 25 45.80 16.28 -43.55
CA ILE A 25 46.04 15.50 -42.34
C ILE A 25 46.01 14.06 -42.82
N ASN A 26 47.10 13.32 -42.62
CA ASN A 26 47.16 11.90 -42.94
C ASN A 26 45.92 11.21 -42.36
N ALA A 27 45.17 10.52 -43.22
CA ALA A 27 44.03 9.71 -42.84
C ALA A 27 44.50 8.63 -41.88
N MET A 28 44.39 8.87 -40.57
CA MET A 28 44.44 7.80 -39.60
C MET A 28 43.12 7.03 -39.73
N PRO A 29 43.13 5.69 -39.72
CA PRO A 29 41.91 4.92 -39.68
C PRO A 29 41.13 5.34 -38.43
N VAL A 30 39.94 5.90 -38.64
CA VAL A 30 39.01 6.23 -37.55
C VAL A 30 38.52 4.89 -37.02
N SER A 31 38.83 4.57 -35.76
CA SER A 31 38.21 3.44 -35.08
C SER A 31 36.70 3.68 -34.99
N ALA A 32 35.90 2.66 -35.26
CA ALA A 32 34.46 2.72 -35.05
C ALA A 32 34.16 3.17 -33.60
N ALA A 33 33.06 3.89 -33.42
CA ALA A 33 32.58 4.26 -32.10
C ALA A 33 31.81 3.08 -31.50
N THR A 34 32.32 2.50 -30.43
CA THR A 34 31.61 1.44 -29.73
C THR A 34 30.48 2.04 -28.90
N VAL A 35 29.26 1.56 -29.13
CA VAL A 35 28.08 1.84 -28.33
C VAL A 35 27.90 0.72 -27.31
N THR A 36 27.65 1.10 -26.07
CA THR A 36 27.47 0.19 -24.93
C THR A 36 26.19 0.55 -24.18
N ILE A 37 25.52 -0.47 -23.65
CA ILE A 37 24.39 -0.31 -22.72
C ILE A 37 24.94 -0.41 -21.30
N ASP A 38 24.57 0.53 -20.44
CA ASP A 38 25.00 0.52 -19.03
C ASP A 38 24.39 -0.68 -18.27
N GLN A 39 25.23 -1.67 -17.99
CA GLN A 39 24.85 -2.92 -17.34
C GLN A 39 24.48 -2.77 -15.86
N ASN A 40 24.75 -1.60 -15.25
CA ASN A 40 24.38 -1.31 -13.86
C ASN A 40 23.04 -0.54 -13.76
N SER A 41 22.32 -0.38 -14.86
CA SER A 41 21.07 0.38 -14.91
C SER A 41 19.83 -0.51 -15.06
N GLU A 42 18.66 0.03 -14.75
CA GLU A 42 17.35 -0.64 -14.85
C GLU A 42 17.02 -1.12 -16.29
N ILE A 43 17.77 -0.65 -17.29
CA ILE A 43 17.53 -0.90 -18.72
C ILE A 43 18.50 -1.90 -19.34
N LYS A 44 19.32 -2.59 -18.53
CA LYS A 44 20.33 -3.54 -19.05
C LYS A 44 19.74 -4.59 -20.02
N ASP A 45 18.45 -4.89 -19.85
CA ASP A 45 17.69 -5.87 -20.65
C ASP A 45 16.92 -5.23 -21.82
N HIS A 46 17.04 -3.91 -22.02
CA HIS A 46 16.37 -3.20 -23.11
C HIS A 46 17.06 -3.44 -24.45
N THR A 47 16.27 -3.43 -25.52
CA THR A 47 16.78 -3.54 -26.89
C THR A 47 16.83 -2.17 -27.54
N TYR A 48 18.00 -1.76 -28.03
CA TYR A 48 18.20 -0.49 -28.71
C TYR A 48 18.44 -0.67 -30.21
N GLN A 49 17.97 0.30 -30.99
CA GLN A 49 18.25 0.43 -32.41
C GLN A 49 18.90 1.77 -32.71
N ALA A 50 19.92 1.76 -33.57
CA ALA A 50 20.61 2.96 -34.04
C ALA A 50 20.25 3.23 -35.51
N TYR A 51 19.50 4.31 -35.74
CA TYR A 51 19.14 4.78 -37.06
C TYR A 51 20.10 5.89 -37.49
N LYS A 52 20.89 5.65 -38.54
CA LYS A 52 21.82 6.66 -39.05
C LYS A 52 21.06 7.77 -39.77
N VAL A 53 21.14 8.99 -39.24
CA VAL A 53 20.55 10.21 -39.82
C VAL A 53 21.52 10.84 -40.81
N PHE A 54 22.76 11.07 -40.36
CA PHE A 54 23.82 11.64 -41.19
C PHE A 54 25.03 10.72 -41.26
N THR A 55 25.69 10.72 -42.42
CA THR A 55 27.04 10.21 -42.60
C THR A 55 28.04 11.36 -42.62
N GLY A 56 29.30 11.09 -42.31
CA GLY A 56 30.37 12.08 -42.38
C GLY A 56 31.73 11.50 -42.02
N GLU A 57 32.74 12.36 -42.01
CA GLU A 57 34.11 12.02 -41.61
C GLU A 57 34.37 12.49 -40.18
N ALA A 58 34.91 11.61 -39.33
CA ALA A 58 35.30 11.97 -37.99
C ALA A 58 36.55 12.86 -37.98
N SER A 59 36.51 13.93 -37.20
CA SER A 59 37.64 14.83 -36.93
C SER A 59 37.71 15.14 -35.44
N GLY A 60 38.46 14.32 -34.70
CA GLY A 60 38.45 14.34 -33.24
C GLY A 60 37.08 13.92 -32.70
N THR A 61 36.44 14.78 -31.90
CA THR A 61 35.05 14.59 -31.47
C THR A 61 34.03 15.02 -32.52
N ASN A 62 34.47 15.69 -33.60
CA ASN A 62 33.57 16.28 -34.58
C ASN A 62 33.17 15.34 -35.70
N LEU A 63 31.97 15.55 -36.25
CA LEU A 63 31.57 15.05 -37.56
C LEU A 63 31.71 16.17 -38.60
N THR A 64 32.37 15.87 -39.71
CA THR A 64 32.61 16.79 -40.84
C THR A 64 32.12 16.17 -42.15
N LYS A 65 32.06 16.96 -43.24
CA LYS A 65 31.55 16.51 -44.56
C LYS A 65 30.20 15.81 -44.45
N ILE A 66 29.26 16.49 -43.81
CA ILE A 66 27.96 15.93 -43.43
C ILE A 66 27.09 15.75 -44.67
N GLU A 67 26.62 14.53 -44.86
CA GLU A 67 25.65 14.13 -45.88
C GLU A 67 24.51 13.32 -45.26
N TRP A 68 23.39 13.21 -45.96
CA TRP A 68 22.33 12.28 -45.56
C TRP A 68 22.86 10.85 -45.57
N ALA A 69 22.49 10.06 -44.56
CA ALA A 69 22.81 8.64 -44.56
C ALA A 69 22.25 7.95 -45.82
N LYS A 70 22.98 6.97 -46.35
CA LYS A 70 22.52 6.22 -47.51
C LYS A 70 21.19 5.51 -47.19
N GLY A 71 20.13 5.87 -47.92
CA GLY A 71 18.78 5.37 -47.70
C GLY A 71 17.87 6.29 -46.90
N ALA A 72 18.41 7.33 -46.26
CA ALA A 72 17.59 8.36 -45.60
C ALA A 72 16.83 9.21 -46.64
N LYS A 73 15.55 9.46 -46.38
CA LYS A 73 14.68 10.30 -47.22
C LYS A 73 14.82 11.77 -46.83
N GLY A 74 16.04 12.31 -46.92
CA GLY A 74 16.39 13.64 -46.40
C GLY A 74 15.50 14.81 -46.84
N GLY A 75 15.03 14.81 -48.10
CA GLY A 75 14.08 15.81 -48.58
C GLY A 75 12.72 15.75 -47.88
N GLN A 76 12.23 14.56 -47.54
CA GLN A 76 10.99 14.39 -46.78
C GLN A 76 11.16 14.79 -45.32
N ILE A 77 12.33 14.51 -44.73
CA ILE A 77 12.65 14.95 -43.36
C ILE A 77 12.64 16.50 -43.28
N ILE A 78 13.22 17.19 -44.26
CA ILE A 78 13.17 18.66 -44.34
C ILE A 78 11.73 19.15 -44.47
N SER A 79 10.94 18.58 -45.38
CA SER A 79 9.53 18.97 -45.55
C SER A 79 8.71 18.73 -44.28
N LEU A 80 9.01 17.67 -43.54
CA LEU A 80 8.38 17.36 -42.26
C LEU A 80 8.73 18.41 -41.19
N ILE A 81 10.01 18.79 -41.08
CA ILE A 81 10.44 19.86 -40.16
C ILE A 81 9.72 21.18 -40.49
N ASP A 82 9.59 21.52 -41.77
CA ASP A 82 8.91 22.75 -42.18
C ASP A 82 7.40 22.71 -41.87
N ALA A 83 6.76 21.54 -42.02
CA ALA A 83 5.37 21.33 -41.67
C ALA A 83 5.13 21.42 -40.15
N GLU A 84 6.07 20.92 -39.35
CA GLU A 84 6.04 20.93 -37.87
C GLU A 84 6.84 22.11 -37.26
N SER A 85 6.96 23.21 -38.01
CA SER A 85 7.86 24.32 -37.67
C SER A 85 7.47 25.06 -36.39
N ASP A 86 6.22 24.99 -35.96
CA ASP A 86 5.79 25.52 -34.65
C ASP A 86 6.37 24.69 -33.49
N GLY A 87 6.57 23.39 -33.68
CA GLY A 87 7.17 22.49 -32.70
C GLY A 87 8.70 22.57 -32.66
N ILE A 88 9.37 22.86 -33.80
CA ILE A 88 10.85 22.91 -33.89
C ILE A 88 11.35 24.11 -34.72
N PRO A 89 11.04 25.36 -34.32
CA PRO A 89 11.26 26.54 -35.16
C PRO A 89 12.73 26.79 -35.52
N ALA A 90 13.66 26.37 -34.67
CA ALA A 90 15.10 26.51 -34.90
C ALA A 90 15.58 25.76 -36.16
N LEU A 91 14.89 24.70 -36.57
CA LEU A 91 15.27 23.87 -37.71
C LEU A 91 14.56 24.25 -39.01
N ALA A 92 13.51 25.08 -38.93
CA ALA A 92 12.72 25.49 -40.08
C ALA A 92 13.58 26.11 -41.19
N GLY A 93 13.23 25.80 -42.43
CA GLY A 93 13.87 26.30 -43.64
C GLY A 93 15.20 25.65 -43.98
N ALA A 94 15.63 24.58 -43.28
CA ALA A 94 16.84 23.84 -43.61
C ALA A 94 16.83 23.36 -45.08
N LYS A 95 17.95 23.50 -45.81
CA LYS A 95 18.03 23.17 -47.24
C LYS A 95 18.82 21.93 -47.59
N SER A 96 19.63 21.42 -46.65
CA SER A 96 20.51 20.27 -46.86
C SER A 96 20.84 19.59 -45.53
N ALA A 97 21.48 18.41 -45.59
CA ALA A 97 21.99 17.74 -44.40
C ALA A 97 22.97 18.62 -43.60
N ALA A 98 23.90 19.29 -44.28
CA ALA A 98 24.86 20.19 -43.65
C ALA A 98 24.20 21.42 -43.00
N ASP A 99 23.19 22.00 -43.66
CA ASP A 99 22.44 23.13 -43.11
C ASP A 99 21.59 22.73 -41.89
N LEU A 100 20.93 21.57 -41.96
CA LEU A 100 20.19 21.01 -40.82
C LEU A 100 21.12 20.71 -39.63
N ALA A 101 22.29 20.12 -39.89
CA ALA A 101 23.31 19.86 -38.88
C ALA A 101 23.79 21.15 -38.19
N ASN A 102 24.03 22.23 -38.95
CA ASN A 102 24.36 23.54 -38.36
C ASN A 102 23.23 24.08 -37.49
N LYS A 103 21.99 24.01 -37.96
CA LYS A 103 20.82 24.47 -37.21
C LYS A 103 20.64 23.69 -35.91
N LEU A 104 20.85 22.37 -35.94
CA LEU A 104 20.89 21.53 -34.74
C LEU A 104 21.98 21.96 -33.77
N GLN A 105 23.17 22.27 -34.28
CA GLN A 105 24.27 22.75 -33.44
C GLN A 105 23.98 24.10 -32.79
N VAL A 106 23.39 25.03 -33.53
CA VAL A 106 23.00 26.36 -33.01
C VAL A 106 21.85 26.25 -32.01
N GLY A 107 20.86 25.40 -32.29
CA GLY A 107 19.69 25.18 -31.42
C GLY A 107 20.02 24.38 -30.15
N GLY A 108 21.13 23.64 -30.14
CA GLY A 108 21.62 22.92 -28.97
C GLY A 108 20.72 21.75 -28.55
N GLU A 109 20.79 21.41 -27.26
CA GLU A 109 20.18 20.19 -26.71
C GLU A 109 18.66 20.17 -26.83
N SER A 110 17.99 21.28 -26.52
CA SER A 110 16.52 21.37 -26.59
C SER A 110 16.00 21.13 -28.00
N THR A 111 16.64 21.73 -29.01
CA THR A 111 16.28 21.52 -30.43
C THR A 111 16.58 20.10 -30.87
N ALA A 112 17.69 19.51 -30.43
CA ALA A 112 18.03 18.13 -30.75
C ALA A 112 17.04 17.13 -30.13
N LYS A 113 16.56 17.35 -28.89
CA LYS A 113 15.52 16.50 -28.27
C LYS A 113 14.22 16.51 -29.08
N LEU A 114 13.76 17.70 -29.49
CA LEU A 114 12.57 17.84 -30.32
C LEU A 114 12.74 17.13 -31.67
N PHE A 115 13.90 17.26 -32.31
CA PHE A 115 14.18 16.58 -33.57
C PHE A 115 14.28 15.07 -33.41
N ALA A 116 14.84 14.59 -32.31
CA ALA A 116 14.88 13.16 -31.99
C ALA A 116 13.46 12.60 -31.85
N LYS A 117 12.56 13.31 -31.16
CA LYS A 117 11.14 12.93 -31.04
C LYS A 117 10.46 12.86 -32.40
N LEU A 118 10.64 13.89 -33.24
CA LEU A 118 10.10 13.90 -34.60
C LEU A 118 10.60 12.70 -35.42
N LEU A 119 11.89 12.37 -35.34
CA LEU A 119 12.44 11.21 -36.04
C LEU A 119 11.98 9.88 -35.46
N ASP A 120 11.70 9.81 -34.16
CA ASP A 120 11.19 8.60 -33.49
C ASP A 120 9.85 8.14 -34.06
N ASP A 121 8.96 9.11 -34.31
CA ASP A 121 7.64 8.91 -34.93
C ASP A 121 7.73 8.61 -36.45
N HIS A 122 8.88 8.92 -37.07
CA HIS A 122 9.10 8.84 -38.52
C HIS A 122 10.36 8.04 -38.89
N THR A 123 10.62 6.96 -38.16
CA THR A 123 11.78 6.08 -38.42
C THR A 123 11.75 5.44 -39.82
N ASP A 124 10.60 5.41 -40.51
CA ASP A 124 10.45 4.98 -41.90
C ASP A 124 11.12 5.92 -42.94
N LEU A 125 11.51 7.13 -42.51
CA LEU A 125 12.30 8.07 -43.30
C LEU A 125 13.81 7.82 -43.17
N LEU A 126 14.22 6.98 -42.23
CA LEU A 126 15.61 6.63 -41.97
C LEU A 126 15.96 5.27 -42.60
N PRO A 127 17.25 4.99 -42.86
CA PRO A 127 17.69 3.68 -43.32
C PRO A 127 17.42 2.59 -42.28
N THR A 128 17.54 1.32 -42.71
CA THR A 128 17.48 0.17 -41.81
C THR A 128 18.42 0.38 -40.60
N PRO A 129 17.92 0.24 -39.36
CA PRO A 129 18.72 0.47 -38.18
C PRO A 129 19.74 -0.65 -37.95
N GLU A 130 20.77 -0.32 -37.19
CA GLU A 130 21.69 -1.29 -36.60
C GLU A 130 21.17 -1.66 -35.20
N THR A 131 21.06 -2.96 -34.90
CA THR A 131 20.69 -3.42 -33.55
C THR A 131 21.87 -3.23 -32.60
N ILE A 132 21.64 -2.58 -31.46
CA ILE A 132 22.65 -2.38 -30.43
C ILE A 132 22.58 -3.52 -29.42
N GLY A 133 23.64 -4.32 -29.36
CA GLY A 133 23.88 -5.32 -28.30
C GLY A 133 24.77 -4.76 -27.18
N GLU A 134 25.44 -5.65 -26.44
CA GLU A 134 26.33 -5.27 -25.32
C GLU A 134 27.48 -4.33 -25.77
N ASN A 135 28.10 -4.66 -26.91
CA ASN A 135 29.11 -3.84 -27.58
C ASN A 135 28.79 -3.82 -29.07
N THR A 136 28.50 -2.64 -29.63
CA THR A 136 28.20 -2.50 -31.06
C THR A 136 29.02 -1.36 -31.65
N ASP A 137 29.82 -1.68 -32.67
CA ASP A 137 30.65 -0.70 -33.35
C ASP A 137 29.86 0.01 -34.44
N LEU A 138 29.65 1.31 -34.27
CA LEU A 138 29.04 2.18 -35.26
C LEU A 138 30.12 2.92 -36.06
N SER A 139 29.96 2.95 -37.38
CA SER A 139 30.73 3.83 -38.24
C SER A 139 30.47 5.31 -37.92
N ALA A 140 31.39 6.21 -38.29
CA ALA A 140 31.21 7.64 -38.10
C ALA A 140 29.88 8.16 -38.68
N GLY A 141 29.10 8.86 -37.86
CA GLY A 141 27.80 9.39 -38.26
C GLY A 141 27.04 10.04 -37.12
N TYR A 142 25.85 10.54 -37.43
CA TYR A 142 24.90 11.05 -36.45
C TYR A 142 23.69 10.12 -36.41
N TYR A 143 23.41 9.55 -35.24
CA TYR A 143 22.46 8.46 -35.08
C TYR A 143 21.35 8.85 -34.11
N LEU A 144 20.11 8.47 -34.43
CA LEU A 144 19.02 8.35 -33.48
C LEU A 144 19.14 6.98 -32.79
N LEU A 145 19.36 6.99 -31.48
CA LEU A 145 19.30 5.81 -30.65
C LEU A 145 17.90 5.72 -30.06
N LYS A 146 17.17 4.68 -30.44
CA LYS A 146 15.79 4.42 -30.04
C LYS A 146 15.75 3.18 -29.16
N ASP A 147 15.08 3.30 -28.02
CA ASP A 147 14.68 2.14 -27.23
C ASP A 147 13.49 1.47 -27.92
N THR A 148 13.67 0.20 -28.30
CA THR A 148 12.69 -0.60 -29.04
C THR A 148 12.09 -1.71 -28.18
N SER A 149 12.37 -1.69 -26.88
CA SER A 149 11.78 -2.61 -25.91
C SER A 149 10.26 -2.49 -25.95
N THR A 150 9.57 -3.63 -25.92
CA THR A 150 8.11 -3.60 -25.79
C THR A 150 7.76 -2.99 -24.42
N PRO A 151 6.86 -2.00 -24.36
CA PRO A 151 6.33 -1.53 -23.08
C PRO A 151 5.58 -2.70 -22.44
N GLN A 152 6.21 -3.40 -21.51
CA GLN A 152 5.50 -4.31 -20.62
C GLN A 152 4.82 -3.49 -19.52
N THR A 153 3.87 -4.09 -18.82
CA THR A 153 3.02 -3.46 -17.79
C THR A 153 3.78 -2.72 -16.70
N GLN A 154 5.10 -2.92 -16.58
CA GLN A 154 5.94 -2.31 -15.56
C GLN A 154 7.25 -1.70 -16.09
N ASN A 155 7.39 -1.60 -17.42
CA ASN A 155 8.60 -1.09 -18.05
C ASN A 155 8.44 0.38 -18.43
N VAL A 156 9.55 1.11 -18.37
CA VAL A 156 9.67 2.49 -18.86
C VAL A 156 10.48 2.46 -20.15
N VAL A 157 10.09 3.20 -21.17
CA VAL A 157 10.87 3.32 -22.42
C VAL A 157 11.90 4.43 -22.27
N GLY A 158 13.12 4.20 -22.74
CA GLY A 158 14.18 5.21 -22.80
C GLY A 158 13.82 6.40 -23.70
N LEU A 159 14.32 7.59 -23.36
CA LEU A 159 14.23 8.75 -24.25
C LEU A 159 15.02 8.47 -25.54
N SER A 160 14.43 8.77 -26.69
CA SER A 160 15.12 8.70 -27.98
C SER A 160 16.14 9.84 -28.06
N ILE A 161 17.41 9.50 -28.28
CA ILE A 161 18.52 10.46 -28.21
C ILE A 161 19.33 10.48 -29.51
N LEU A 162 19.83 11.66 -29.87
CA LEU A 162 20.75 11.83 -30.98
C LEU A 162 22.20 11.83 -30.49
N LYS A 163 23.07 11.05 -31.13
CA LYS A 163 24.48 10.95 -30.78
C LYS A 163 25.38 10.97 -32.01
N VAL A 164 26.51 11.66 -31.88
CA VAL A 164 27.61 11.62 -32.85
C VAL A 164 28.49 10.42 -32.51
N ALA A 165 28.56 9.46 -33.43
CA ALA A 165 29.34 8.23 -33.28
C ALA A 165 30.79 8.42 -33.75
N THR A 166 31.55 9.30 -33.09
CA THR A 166 32.99 9.52 -33.34
C THR A 166 33.86 9.12 -32.15
N GLN A 167 33.23 8.79 -31.03
CA GLN A 167 33.83 8.33 -29.77
C GLN A 167 32.90 7.29 -29.12
N PRO A 168 33.38 6.48 -28.16
CA PRO A 168 32.52 5.55 -27.44
C PRO A 168 31.28 6.22 -26.83
N ILE A 169 30.13 5.55 -26.95
CA ILE A 169 28.85 6.01 -26.41
C ILE A 169 28.39 5.00 -25.36
N THR A 170 28.00 5.48 -24.19
CA THR A 170 27.29 4.68 -23.20
C THR A 170 25.86 5.17 -23.09
N ILE A 171 24.91 4.25 -23.26
CA ILE A 171 23.48 4.49 -23.09
C ILE A 171 23.16 4.26 -21.62
N THR A 172 22.86 5.35 -20.91
CA THR A 172 22.35 5.34 -19.53
C THR A 172 21.08 6.21 -19.49
N PRO A 173 19.89 5.64 -19.64
CA PRO A 173 18.65 6.38 -19.46
C PRO A 173 18.47 6.71 -17.98
N LYS A 174 17.81 7.85 -17.74
CA LYS A 174 17.48 8.34 -16.39
C LYS A 174 16.00 8.19 -16.05
N ASN A 175 15.29 7.40 -16.84
CA ASN A 175 13.89 7.11 -16.59
C ASN A 175 13.88 5.94 -15.60
N GLY A 176 13.18 6.08 -14.49
CA GLY A 176 13.05 4.99 -13.53
C GLY A 176 11.59 4.72 -13.21
N LYS A 177 11.31 3.46 -12.89
CA LYS A 177 9.98 2.97 -12.52
C LYS A 177 9.59 3.54 -11.15
N PRO A 178 8.60 4.44 -11.03
CA PRO A 178 8.04 4.75 -9.73
C PRO A 178 7.24 3.54 -9.21
N GLY A 179 7.17 3.41 -7.90
CA GLY A 179 6.31 2.46 -7.20
C GLY A 179 5.29 3.16 -6.33
N VAL A 180 4.58 2.36 -5.54
CA VAL A 180 3.64 2.81 -4.53
C VAL A 180 3.95 2.09 -3.22
N ASP A 181 3.65 2.76 -2.12
CA ASP A 181 3.68 2.27 -0.75
C ASP A 181 2.30 2.54 -0.15
N LYS A 182 1.69 1.53 0.46
CA LYS A 182 0.39 1.58 1.09
C LYS A 182 0.52 1.28 2.55
N GLN A 183 -0.10 2.08 3.40
CA GLN A 183 -0.18 1.82 4.83
C GLN A 183 -1.61 1.97 5.32
N VAL A 184 -1.91 1.30 6.43
CA VAL A 184 -3.12 1.47 7.22
C VAL A 184 -2.75 2.09 8.57
N GLN A 185 -3.62 2.97 9.06
CA GLN A 185 -3.48 3.56 10.38
C GLN A 185 -3.96 2.57 11.45
N ASP A 186 -3.13 2.30 12.44
CA ASP A 186 -3.51 1.65 13.69
C ASP A 186 -3.95 2.70 14.72
N ASN A 187 -4.90 2.35 15.59
CA ASN A 187 -5.33 3.25 16.66
C ASN A 187 -4.44 3.12 17.91
N ASP A 188 -3.64 2.06 18.01
CA ASP A 188 -2.81 1.79 19.18
C ASP A 188 -1.52 2.61 19.17
N SER A 189 -1.02 3.02 20.33
CA SER A 189 0.08 4.03 20.43
C SER A 189 1.44 3.53 19.89
N VAL A 190 1.55 2.22 19.62
CA VAL A 190 2.70 1.55 19.02
C VAL A 190 2.17 0.39 18.19
N ASP A 191 2.15 0.54 16.87
CA ASP A 191 1.88 -0.55 15.94
C ASP A 191 3.07 -1.55 15.97
N PRO A 192 2.84 -2.85 16.24
CA PRO A 192 3.89 -3.86 16.34
C PRO A 192 4.60 -4.16 15.01
N ASP A 193 4.03 -3.76 13.88
CA ASP A 193 4.55 -3.93 12.51
C ASP A 193 4.98 -2.60 11.87
N ALA A 194 4.92 -1.48 12.61
CA ALA A 194 5.38 -0.19 12.12
C ALA A 194 6.88 -0.26 11.75
N THR A 195 7.15 -0.23 10.44
CA THR A 195 8.51 -0.21 9.87
C THR A 195 9.21 1.15 10.05
N GLN A 196 8.51 2.16 10.57
CA GLN A 196 9.04 3.49 10.84
C GLN A 196 8.76 4.00 12.26
N VAL A 197 9.72 4.76 12.79
CA VAL A 197 9.69 5.48 14.08
C VAL A 197 8.67 6.65 14.10
N ASN A 198 7.71 6.68 13.17
CA ASN A 198 6.80 7.80 12.88
C ASN A 198 5.31 7.41 12.98
N GLY A 199 4.89 6.94 14.16
CA GLY A 199 3.48 6.81 14.51
C GLY A 199 2.80 5.53 14.00
N ASN A 200 1.50 5.45 14.25
CA ASN A 200 0.65 4.27 14.11
C ASN A 200 0.31 3.93 12.64
N TRP A 201 1.30 3.77 11.76
CA TRP A 201 1.10 3.40 10.35
C TRP A 201 1.93 2.18 9.99
N GLY A 202 1.31 1.17 9.39
CA GLY A 202 1.97 -0.07 8.99
C GLY A 202 1.21 -0.82 7.90
N GLU A 203 1.63 -2.06 7.64
CA GLU A 203 1.03 -2.93 6.62
C GLU A 203 -0.24 -3.64 7.11
N THR A 204 -0.45 -3.58 8.42
CA THR A 204 -1.51 -4.29 9.11
C THR A 204 -2.07 -3.45 10.25
N ALA A 205 -3.35 -3.65 10.57
CA ALA A 205 -3.97 -3.03 11.74
C ALA A 205 -5.18 -3.86 12.19
N ASP A 206 -5.49 -3.84 13.48
CA ASP A 206 -6.80 -4.24 14.00
C ASP A 206 -7.64 -3.04 14.41
N HIS A 207 -8.96 -3.17 14.22
CA HIS A 207 -9.94 -2.15 14.58
C HIS A 207 -11.25 -2.78 15.04
N ASP A 208 -11.99 -2.03 15.85
CA ASP A 208 -13.40 -2.29 16.10
C ASP A 208 -14.19 -2.17 14.79
N LEU A 209 -15.20 -3.00 14.59
CA LEU A 209 -16.12 -2.81 13.47
C LEU A 209 -16.81 -1.44 13.55
N ASN A 210 -17.10 -0.86 12.38
CA ASN A 210 -17.80 0.41 12.22
C ASN A 210 -17.10 1.61 12.88
N THR A 211 -15.79 1.52 13.13
CA THR A 211 -14.94 2.64 13.56
C THR A 211 -14.08 3.13 12.41
N ASP A 212 -13.82 4.44 12.40
CA ASP A 212 -13.03 5.10 11.37
C ASP A 212 -11.53 4.84 11.58
N PHE A 213 -10.87 4.36 10.54
CA PHE A 213 -9.43 4.37 10.38
C PHE A 213 -9.07 4.98 9.02
N LYS A 214 -7.77 5.04 8.71
CA LYS A 214 -7.29 5.63 7.46
C LYS A 214 -6.36 4.71 6.71
N PHE A 215 -6.38 4.84 5.38
CA PHE A 215 -5.31 4.36 4.51
C PHE A 215 -4.45 5.53 4.04
N ARG A 216 -3.16 5.25 3.78
CA ARG A 216 -2.18 6.16 3.21
C ARG A 216 -1.55 5.51 1.99
N LEU A 217 -1.59 6.19 0.84
CA LEU A 217 -0.94 5.76 -0.40
C LEU A 217 0.16 6.77 -0.73
N SER A 218 1.38 6.33 -0.99
CA SER A 218 2.52 7.20 -1.26
C SER A 218 3.29 6.72 -2.49
N THR A 219 3.74 7.64 -3.34
CA THR A 219 4.67 7.29 -4.42
C THR A 219 6.04 6.91 -3.86
N THR A 220 6.68 5.88 -4.40
CA THR A 220 8.08 5.53 -4.12
C THR A 220 8.96 5.69 -5.35
N GLY A 221 10.20 6.15 -5.16
CA GLY A 221 11.18 6.24 -6.24
C GLY A 221 10.83 7.23 -7.36
N LEU A 222 9.87 8.14 -7.16
CA LEU A 222 9.52 9.20 -8.11
C LEU A 222 10.40 10.44 -7.86
N THR A 223 11.05 10.97 -8.90
CA THR A 223 11.96 12.12 -8.77
C THR A 223 11.80 13.12 -9.90
N TYR A 224 12.22 14.37 -9.68
CA TYR A 224 12.20 15.42 -10.70
C TYR A 224 12.99 15.03 -11.95
N GLU A 225 14.14 14.36 -11.78
CA GLU A 225 15.01 13.93 -12.88
C GLU A 225 14.36 12.84 -13.72
N LYS A 226 13.55 11.95 -13.11
CA LYS A 226 12.85 10.87 -13.81
C LYS A 226 11.71 11.39 -14.70
N ILE A 227 11.07 12.50 -14.30
CA ILE A 227 9.93 13.07 -15.05
C ILE A 227 10.33 14.25 -15.96
N GLU A 228 11.60 14.70 -15.90
CA GLU A 228 12.09 15.89 -16.59
C GLU A 228 11.83 15.82 -18.10
N ASN A 229 12.12 14.68 -18.72
CA ASN A 229 12.05 14.48 -20.17
C ASN A 229 10.63 14.20 -20.71
N TYR A 230 9.61 14.17 -19.85
CA TYR A 230 8.22 14.02 -20.27
C TYR A 230 7.59 15.39 -20.53
N ASP A 231 6.87 15.55 -21.64
CA ASP A 231 6.09 16.77 -21.90
C ASP A 231 4.97 16.93 -20.85
N THR A 232 4.29 15.83 -20.57
CA THR A 232 3.27 15.69 -19.52
C THR A 232 3.54 14.44 -18.71
N TYR A 233 3.32 14.49 -17.40
CA TYR A 233 3.47 13.31 -16.55
C TYR A 233 2.13 12.94 -15.89
N TYR A 234 1.47 11.91 -16.44
CA TYR A 234 0.26 11.33 -15.86
C TYR A 234 0.62 10.56 -14.59
N LEU A 235 -0.23 10.67 -13.56
CA LEU A 235 -0.13 9.91 -12.33
C LEU A 235 -1.53 9.56 -11.82
N GLU A 236 -1.74 8.31 -11.42
CA GLU A 236 -2.99 7.81 -10.86
C GLU A 236 -2.71 6.74 -9.81
N PHE A 237 -3.29 6.90 -8.63
CA PHE A 237 -3.44 5.81 -7.67
C PHE A 237 -4.72 5.06 -8.02
N SER A 238 -4.60 3.78 -8.34
CA SER A 238 -5.71 2.87 -8.61
C SER A 238 -5.84 1.90 -7.44
N ASP A 239 -6.83 2.13 -6.60
CA ASP A 239 -7.00 1.49 -5.31
C ASP A 239 -8.28 0.63 -5.30
N SER A 240 -8.26 -0.51 -4.61
CA SER A 240 -9.41 -1.41 -4.46
C SER A 240 -9.42 -2.15 -3.13
N TRP A 241 -10.62 -2.35 -2.57
CA TRP A 241 -10.79 -2.96 -1.24
C TRP A 241 -11.73 -4.17 -1.26
N SER A 242 -11.58 -5.03 -0.24
CA SER A 242 -12.42 -6.22 -0.04
C SER A 242 -13.84 -5.86 0.44
N GLU A 243 -14.77 -6.81 0.38
CA GLU A 243 -16.17 -6.61 0.80
C GLU A 243 -16.32 -6.19 2.27
N GLY A 244 -15.35 -6.56 3.12
CA GLY A 244 -15.30 -6.22 4.54
C GLY A 244 -14.95 -4.77 4.84
N ILE A 245 -14.56 -3.98 3.84
CA ILE A 245 -14.17 -2.58 4.00
C ILE A 245 -15.24 -1.67 3.38
N THR A 246 -15.61 -0.63 4.14
CA THR A 246 -16.43 0.48 3.66
C THR A 246 -15.55 1.70 3.48
N TYR A 247 -15.50 2.24 2.26
CA TYR A 247 -14.84 3.50 1.97
C TYR A 247 -15.61 4.70 2.56
N GLY A 248 -14.89 5.62 3.22
CA GLY A 248 -15.46 6.77 3.94
C GLY A 248 -15.99 7.89 3.04
N GLY A 249 -15.73 7.83 1.73
CA GLY A 249 -16.23 8.79 0.74
C GLY A 249 -15.18 9.82 0.29
N ASP A 250 -15.44 10.43 -0.87
CA ASP A 250 -14.49 11.33 -1.55
C ASP A 250 -14.14 12.58 -0.74
N ASN A 251 -15.03 13.02 0.14
CA ASN A 251 -14.80 14.15 1.04
C ASN A 251 -13.79 13.85 2.17
N THR A 252 -13.39 12.58 2.34
CA THR A 252 -12.37 12.17 3.31
C THR A 252 -10.97 12.13 2.70
N VAL A 253 -10.87 12.24 1.37
CA VAL A 253 -9.60 12.19 0.64
C VAL A 253 -8.83 13.49 0.83
N SER A 254 -7.57 13.37 1.23
CA SER A 254 -6.61 14.47 1.33
C SER A 254 -5.36 14.11 0.53
N ILE A 255 -4.87 15.03 -0.31
CA ILE A 255 -3.73 14.78 -1.18
C ILE A 255 -2.66 15.84 -0.93
N LYS A 256 -1.47 15.40 -0.58
CA LYS A 256 -0.30 16.26 -0.41
C LYS A 256 0.75 15.96 -1.47
N VAL A 257 1.30 17.02 -2.06
CA VAL A 257 2.46 16.93 -2.95
C VAL A 257 3.60 17.70 -2.31
N ASN A 258 4.70 17.02 -2.01
CA ASN A 258 5.86 17.54 -1.26
C ASN A 258 5.46 18.23 0.05
N GLY A 259 4.45 17.68 0.74
CA GLY A 259 3.93 18.19 2.00
C GLY A 259 2.91 19.32 1.90
N GLU A 260 2.69 19.89 0.71
CA GLU A 260 1.65 20.90 0.48
C GLU A 260 0.33 20.24 0.07
N ASP A 261 -0.79 20.73 0.60
CA ASP A 261 -2.12 20.31 0.16
C ASP A 261 -2.34 20.72 -1.30
N LYS A 262 -2.64 19.74 -2.15
CA LYS A 262 -2.96 19.89 -3.58
C LYS A 262 -4.22 19.10 -3.95
N THR A 263 -5.11 18.82 -3.00
CA THR A 263 -6.30 17.99 -3.22
C THR A 263 -7.12 18.44 -4.43
N ASP A 264 -7.33 19.75 -4.58
CA ASP A 264 -8.10 20.34 -5.70
C ASP A 264 -7.46 20.16 -7.09
N ALA A 265 -6.18 19.78 -7.17
CA ALA A 265 -5.50 19.54 -8.44
C ALA A 265 -5.75 18.13 -9.01
N PHE A 266 -6.27 17.22 -8.21
CA PHE A 266 -6.53 15.83 -8.60
C PHE A 266 -8.02 15.62 -8.87
N THR A 267 -8.30 14.69 -9.78
CA THR A 267 -9.65 14.12 -9.97
C THR A 267 -9.79 12.88 -9.10
N ILE A 268 -10.86 12.82 -8.33
CA ILE A 268 -11.21 11.69 -7.46
C ILE A 268 -12.46 11.03 -8.05
N GLU A 269 -12.37 9.73 -8.31
CA GLU A 269 -13.47 8.92 -8.83
C GLU A 269 -13.57 7.63 -8.02
N SER A 270 -14.72 7.37 -7.40
CA SER A 270 -14.96 6.14 -6.64
C SER A 270 -16.15 5.34 -7.20
N ASN A 271 -16.09 4.02 -7.05
CA ASN A 271 -17.19 3.12 -7.34
C ASN A 271 -17.36 2.13 -6.18
N THR A 272 -18.38 2.34 -5.34
CA THR A 272 -18.63 1.49 -4.16
C THR A 272 -19.13 0.09 -4.51
N THR A 273 -19.69 -0.12 -5.71
CA THR A 273 -20.16 -1.45 -6.15
C THR A 273 -18.99 -2.31 -6.61
N GLU A 274 -18.06 -1.70 -7.35
CA GLU A 274 -16.81 -2.35 -7.80
C GLU A 274 -15.71 -2.31 -6.72
N ARG A 275 -15.91 -1.51 -5.67
CA ARG A 275 -14.98 -1.25 -4.55
C ARG A 275 -13.64 -0.71 -5.03
N THR A 276 -13.70 0.37 -5.81
CA THR A 276 -12.53 1.02 -6.40
C THR A 276 -12.49 2.52 -6.11
N LEU A 277 -11.26 3.06 -6.03
CA LEU A 277 -10.95 4.48 -5.92
C LEU A 277 -9.82 4.82 -6.89
N SER A 278 -10.05 5.80 -7.77
CA SER A 278 -9.07 6.38 -8.67
C SER A 278 -8.78 7.82 -8.24
N VAL A 279 -7.52 8.12 -7.94
CA VAL A 279 -7.04 9.47 -7.62
C VAL A 279 -5.98 9.86 -8.63
N LYS A 280 -6.31 10.77 -9.56
CA LYS A 280 -5.50 11.01 -10.77
C LYS A 280 -5.26 12.47 -11.10
N ILE A 281 -4.11 12.74 -11.72
CA ILE A 281 -3.74 14.03 -12.30
C ILE A 281 -3.21 13.81 -13.71
N GLN A 282 -3.74 14.59 -14.67
CA GLN A 282 -3.34 14.46 -16.08
C GLN A 282 -1.89 14.89 -16.33
N ASN A 283 -1.42 15.90 -15.58
CA ASN A 283 -0.06 16.37 -15.68
C ASN A 283 0.46 16.87 -14.32
N LEU A 284 1.16 16.01 -13.59
CA LEU A 284 1.79 16.30 -12.31
C LEU A 284 2.74 17.51 -12.38
N LYS A 285 3.41 17.72 -13.52
CA LYS A 285 4.37 18.82 -13.70
C LYS A 285 3.74 20.21 -13.54
N THR A 286 2.42 20.33 -13.69
CA THR A 286 1.70 21.61 -13.56
C THR A 286 1.61 22.13 -12.13
N ILE A 287 1.79 21.25 -11.14
CA ILE A 287 1.69 21.58 -9.71
C ILE A 287 3.03 21.48 -8.97
N LEU A 288 4.11 21.19 -9.69
CA LEU A 288 5.47 21.12 -9.17
C LEU A 288 6.24 22.41 -9.44
N SER A 289 7.18 22.74 -8.55
CA SER A 289 8.15 23.82 -8.76
C SER A 289 9.04 23.54 -9.96
N ALA A 290 9.24 24.55 -10.82
CA ALA A 290 10.07 24.43 -12.03
C ALA A 290 11.57 24.22 -11.73
N ASP A 291 12.02 24.60 -10.53
CA ASP A 291 13.39 24.47 -10.04
C ASP A 291 13.55 23.36 -8.98
N GLY A 292 12.53 22.50 -8.83
CA GLY A 292 12.57 21.37 -7.91
C GLY A 292 13.64 20.34 -8.29
N SER A 293 14.12 19.60 -7.29
CA SER A 293 15.15 18.56 -7.45
C SER A 293 14.95 17.45 -6.42
N GLY A 294 15.38 16.23 -6.74
CA GLY A 294 15.26 15.10 -5.83
C GLY A 294 13.88 14.45 -5.85
N GLU A 295 13.46 13.87 -4.73
CA GLU A 295 12.24 13.10 -4.61
C GLU A 295 10.98 13.97 -4.78
N ILE A 296 9.97 13.42 -5.45
CA ILE A 296 8.63 13.96 -5.51
C ILE A 296 7.76 13.02 -4.67
N SER A 297 7.22 13.53 -3.57
CA SER A 297 6.32 12.79 -2.70
C SER A 297 4.88 13.19 -3.02
N VAL A 298 4.07 12.24 -3.49
CA VAL A 298 2.61 12.39 -3.56
C VAL A 298 2.01 11.42 -2.56
N VAL A 299 1.25 11.95 -1.60
CA VAL A 299 0.61 11.20 -0.51
C VAL A 299 -0.90 11.41 -0.57
N VAL A 300 -1.65 10.32 -0.64
CA VAL A 300 -3.11 10.29 -0.57
C VAL A 300 -3.50 9.64 0.75
N GLU A 301 -4.32 10.31 1.55
CA GLU A 301 -4.94 9.73 2.75
C GLU A 301 -6.46 9.74 2.60
N TYR A 302 -7.14 8.67 3.01
CA TYR A 302 -8.60 8.61 3.03
C TYR A 302 -9.12 7.71 4.16
N SER A 303 -10.36 7.96 4.60
CA SER A 303 -10.97 7.20 5.69
C SER A 303 -11.69 5.95 5.20
N ALA A 304 -11.74 4.93 6.06
CA ALA A 304 -12.46 3.68 5.85
C ALA A 304 -12.90 3.06 7.18
N GLN A 305 -13.76 2.05 7.09
CA GLN A 305 -14.25 1.26 8.23
C GLN A 305 -14.29 -0.23 7.88
N LEU A 306 -14.16 -1.10 8.88
CA LEU A 306 -14.57 -2.50 8.75
C LEU A 306 -16.09 -2.59 8.94
N ASN A 307 -16.79 -3.30 8.06
CA ASN A 307 -18.25 -3.44 8.08
C ASN A 307 -18.69 -4.86 8.51
N ASP A 308 -20.00 -5.12 8.52
CA ASP A 308 -20.56 -6.42 8.94
C ASP A 308 -20.13 -7.63 8.06
N ASN A 309 -19.59 -7.40 6.86
CA ASN A 309 -19.03 -8.44 6.00
C ASN A 309 -17.54 -8.70 6.26
N ALA A 310 -16.91 -7.95 7.18
CA ALA A 310 -15.52 -8.15 7.52
C ALA A 310 -15.27 -9.56 8.04
N THR A 311 -14.16 -10.15 7.59
CA THR A 311 -13.67 -11.39 8.18
C THR A 311 -13.06 -11.07 9.53
N ILE A 312 -13.56 -11.74 10.57
CA ILE A 312 -13.13 -11.59 11.97
C ILE A 312 -12.32 -12.84 12.35
N SER A 313 -11.12 -12.66 12.88
CA SER A 313 -10.21 -13.76 13.20
C SER A 313 -9.16 -13.33 14.22
N ASN A 314 -8.76 -14.25 15.09
CA ASN A 314 -7.63 -14.09 16.00
C ASN A 314 -6.30 -14.59 15.41
N MET A 315 -6.27 -14.89 14.10
CA MET A 315 -5.12 -15.49 13.43
C MET A 315 -4.79 -14.86 12.08
N ALA A 316 -5.78 -14.57 11.24
CA ALA A 316 -5.58 -14.09 9.88
C ALA A 316 -6.20 -12.71 9.67
N LEU A 317 -5.42 -11.76 9.16
CA LEU A 317 -5.90 -10.44 8.74
C LEU A 317 -6.27 -10.55 7.27
N SER A 318 -7.56 -10.60 6.96
CA SER A 318 -8.05 -10.96 5.61
C SER A 318 -8.79 -9.84 4.89
N ASN A 319 -9.07 -8.71 5.56
CA ASN A 319 -9.72 -7.58 4.91
C ASN A 319 -8.65 -6.77 4.16
N LYS A 320 -8.37 -7.22 2.94
CA LYS A 320 -7.32 -6.68 2.09
C LYS A 320 -7.73 -5.37 1.42
N ASN A 321 -6.77 -4.46 1.29
CA ASN A 321 -6.86 -3.29 0.43
C ASN A 321 -5.58 -3.19 -0.43
N THR A 322 -5.72 -3.02 -1.74
CA THR A 322 -4.63 -3.10 -2.74
C THR A 322 -4.55 -1.81 -3.54
N VAL A 323 -3.35 -1.31 -3.78
CA VAL A 323 -3.12 -0.15 -4.65
C VAL A 323 -2.09 -0.45 -5.74
N GLU A 324 -2.30 0.09 -6.93
CA GLU A 324 -1.31 0.18 -8.00
C GLU A 324 -1.14 1.64 -8.41
N LEU A 325 0.06 2.00 -8.89
CA LEU A 325 0.34 3.31 -9.47
C LEU A 325 0.34 3.21 -11.00
N ILE A 326 -0.50 3.99 -11.67
CA ILE A 326 -0.50 4.15 -13.13
C ILE A 326 0.20 5.47 -13.47
N TYR A 327 1.22 5.43 -14.31
CA TYR A 327 2.09 6.59 -14.58
C TYR A 327 2.54 6.67 -16.03
N SER A 328 2.97 7.85 -16.48
CA SER A 328 3.58 8.01 -17.80
C SER A 328 4.88 7.21 -17.93
N ASN A 329 4.95 6.26 -18.87
CA ASN A 329 6.10 5.35 -19.03
C ASN A 329 6.86 5.50 -20.35
N ASN A 330 6.46 6.43 -21.22
CA ASN A 330 7.17 6.70 -22.46
C ASN A 330 7.36 8.22 -22.66
N PRO A 331 8.58 8.77 -22.50
CA PRO A 331 8.81 10.21 -22.69
C PRO A 331 8.70 10.65 -24.15
N ASN A 332 8.76 9.71 -25.10
CA ASN A 332 8.63 9.99 -26.52
C ASN A 332 7.15 10.06 -26.94
N SER A 333 6.20 9.57 -26.14
CA SER A 333 4.77 9.47 -26.51
C SER A 333 3.81 9.53 -25.29
N THR A 334 2.56 9.09 -25.41
CA THR A 334 1.52 9.17 -24.36
C THR A 334 1.30 7.84 -23.60
N GLY A 335 2.29 6.95 -23.61
CA GLY A 335 2.20 5.64 -22.97
C GLY A 335 2.03 5.71 -21.45
N LYS A 336 1.31 4.72 -20.90
CA LYS A 336 1.15 4.50 -19.46
C LYS A 336 1.69 3.12 -19.06
N GLY A 337 2.34 3.07 -17.90
CA GLY A 337 2.74 1.85 -17.21
C GLY A 337 2.07 1.76 -15.84
N THR A 338 2.16 0.59 -15.22
CA THR A 338 1.61 0.27 -13.90
C THR A 338 2.75 -0.19 -12.98
N SER A 339 2.69 0.08 -11.69
CA SER A 339 3.66 -0.43 -10.71
C SER A 339 3.39 -1.91 -10.40
N GLU A 340 4.24 -2.52 -9.56
CA GLU A 340 3.75 -3.68 -8.79
C GLU A 340 2.65 -3.19 -7.82
N PRO A 341 1.66 -4.03 -7.49
CA PRO A 341 0.67 -3.72 -6.49
C PRO A 341 1.30 -3.72 -5.10
N ASP A 342 0.66 -3.00 -4.18
CA ASP A 342 0.98 -3.03 -2.76
C ASP A 342 -0.30 -3.27 -1.93
N ASN A 343 -0.19 -4.08 -0.88
CA ASN A 343 -1.32 -4.62 -0.13
C ASN A 343 -1.21 -4.27 1.35
N VAL A 344 -2.34 -3.94 1.98
CA VAL A 344 -2.45 -3.88 3.44
C VAL A 344 -3.62 -4.71 3.93
N PHE A 345 -3.54 -5.16 5.18
CA PHE A 345 -4.49 -6.10 5.75
C PHE A 345 -5.06 -5.60 7.07
N VAL A 346 -6.38 -5.44 7.11
CA VAL A 346 -7.09 -4.99 8.31
C VAL A 346 -7.85 -6.16 8.94
N GLY A 347 -7.89 -6.22 10.26
CA GLY A 347 -8.60 -7.25 11.01
C GLY A 347 -9.46 -6.71 12.14
N SER A 348 -10.26 -7.61 12.69
CA SER A 348 -10.98 -7.38 13.93
C SER A 348 -11.01 -8.70 14.70
N LEU A 349 -10.98 -8.63 16.02
CA LEU A 349 -10.77 -9.77 16.90
C LEU A 349 -12.07 -10.31 17.46
N GLN A 350 -11.97 -11.48 18.10
CA GLN A 350 -13.07 -12.12 18.78
C GLN A 350 -12.66 -12.67 20.15
N LEU A 351 -13.60 -12.59 21.11
CA LEU A 351 -13.51 -13.22 22.41
C LEU A 351 -14.45 -14.42 22.51
N GLU A 352 -13.86 -15.61 22.62
CA GLU A 352 -14.51 -16.89 22.86
C GLU A 352 -14.56 -17.17 24.37
N ASN A 353 -15.59 -16.68 25.04
CA ASN A 353 -15.69 -16.78 26.49
C ASN A 353 -16.46 -18.02 26.94
N LEU A 354 -16.19 -18.46 28.17
CA LEU A 354 -16.85 -19.60 28.81
C LEU A 354 -17.44 -19.22 30.17
N LYS A 355 -18.70 -19.58 30.40
CA LYS A 355 -19.38 -19.47 31.69
C LYS A 355 -19.46 -20.84 32.35
N THR A 356 -18.94 -20.96 33.58
CA THR A 356 -19.07 -22.19 34.37
C THR A 356 -19.53 -21.95 35.81
N ASP A 357 -19.89 -23.03 36.50
CA ASP A 357 -19.86 -23.10 37.96
C ASP A 357 -18.43 -23.41 38.48
N ALA A 358 -18.28 -23.45 39.80
CA ALA A 358 -17.01 -23.75 40.47
C ALA A 358 -16.49 -25.18 40.21
N ASP A 359 -17.35 -26.10 39.78
CA ASP A 359 -17.00 -27.48 39.44
C ASP A 359 -16.60 -27.61 37.95
N GLY A 360 -16.67 -26.51 37.18
CA GLY A 360 -16.36 -26.47 35.75
C GLY A 360 -17.52 -26.85 34.84
N ASN A 361 -18.74 -27.01 35.36
CA ASN A 361 -19.91 -27.30 34.54
C ASN A 361 -20.39 -26.02 33.83
N PRO A 362 -20.79 -26.08 32.55
CA PRO A 362 -21.26 -24.92 31.82
C PRO A 362 -22.55 -24.35 32.39
N LEU A 363 -22.68 -23.02 32.41
CA LEU A 363 -23.92 -22.34 32.83
C LEU A 363 -24.54 -21.57 31.67
N MET A 364 -25.78 -21.91 31.36
CA MET A 364 -26.61 -21.25 30.36
C MET A 364 -27.36 -20.05 30.94
N GLY A 365 -27.62 -19.03 30.11
CA GLY A 365 -28.50 -17.93 30.46
C GLY A 365 -27.84 -16.83 31.30
N ALA A 366 -26.53 -16.90 31.54
CA ALA A 366 -25.80 -15.80 32.16
C ALA A 366 -25.62 -14.67 31.14
N GLY A 367 -25.92 -13.44 31.53
CA GLY A 367 -25.88 -12.27 30.67
C GLY A 367 -24.67 -11.39 30.96
N PHE A 368 -24.01 -10.92 29.90
CA PHE A 368 -22.76 -10.15 29.98
C PHE A 368 -22.80 -8.88 29.15
N LYS A 369 -22.23 -7.80 29.68
CA LYS A 369 -21.86 -6.59 28.94
C LYS A 369 -20.35 -6.39 28.94
N LEU A 370 -19.80 -5.90 27.83
CA LEU A 370 -18.40 -5.52 27.69
C LEU A 370 -18.27 -4.00 27.76
N ARG A 371 -17.37 -3.49 28.60
CA ARG A 371 -17.12 -2.05 28.78
C ARG A 371 -15.69 -1.70 28.39
N ASN A 372 -15.49 -0.65 27.60
CA ASN A 372 -14.15 -0.14 27.26
C ASN A 372 -13.55 0.72 28.38
N SER A 373 -12.30 1.17 28.18
CA SER A 373 -11.55 2.02 29.11
C SER A 373 -12.18 3.40 29.35
N GLU A 374 -12.99 3.88 28.41
CA GLU A 374 -13.75 5.14 28.53
C GLU A 374 -15.06 4.99 29.32
N GLY A 375 -15.40 3.77 29.73
CA GLY A 375 -16.61 3.46 30.49
C GLY A 375 -17.86 3.26 29.63
N LYS A 376 -17.72 3.18 28.30
CA LYS A 376 -18.83 2.88 27.37
C LYS A 376 -19.00 1.37 27.23
N PHE A 377 -20.24 0.93 27.09
CA PHE A 377 -20.60 -0.46 26.83
C PHE A 377 -20.78 -0.74 25.34
N ALA A 378 -20.31 -1.90 24.90
CA ALA A 378 -20.48 -2.39 23.54
C ALA A 378 -21.92 -2.81 23.28
N SER A 379 -22.41 -2.45 22.10
CA SER A 379 -23.62 -3.02 21.49
C SER A 379 -23.22 -4.12 20.52
N PHE A 380 -23.86 -5.26 20.64
CA PHE A 380 -23.69 -6.45 19.82
C PHE A 380 -25.02 -6.83 19.17
N SER A 381 -24.96 -7.20 17.89
CA SER A 381 -26.04 -7.85 17.17
C SER A 381 -25.58 -9.27 16.84
N ASN A 382 -26.26 -10.29 17.36
CA ASN A 382 -25.87 -11.69 17.20
C ASN A 382 -24.38 -11.97 17.54
N GLY A 383 -23.88 -11.33 18.60
CA GLY A 383 -22.49 -11.45 19.06
C GLY A 383 -21.47 -10.71 18.18
N VAL A 384 -21.89 -9.87 17.22
CA VAL A 384 -21.02 -9.03 16.39
C VAL A 384 -21.15 -7.57 16.84
N PHE A 385 -20.03 -6.91 17.10
CA PHE A 385 -19.96 -5.53 17.56
C PHE A 385 -20.61 -4.57 16.58
N GLN A 386 -21.23 -3.51 17.10
CA GLN A 386 -21.93 -2.50 16.32
C GLN A 386 -21.48 -1.09 16.69
N SER A 387 -21.37 -0.79 17.99
CA SER A 387 -20.96 0.54 18.48
C SER A 387 -20.73 0.55 19.99
N TRP A 388 -20.02 1.58 20.47
CA TRP A 388 -19.91 1.94 21.88
C TRP A 388 -21.04 2.91 22.30
N SER A 389 -21.63 2.71 23.48
CA SER A 389 -22.70 3.56 24.02
C SER A 389 -22.75 3.53 25.56
N ASP A 390 -23.59 4.35 26.20
CA ASP A 390 -23.71 4.34 27.67
C ASP A 390 -24.44 3.09 28.22
N GLU A 391 -25.25 2.42 27.39
CA GLU A 391 -26.04 1.27 27.82
C GLU A 391 -25.49 -0.05 27.28
N GLY A 392 -25.15 -0.12 25.99
CA GLY A 392 -24.75 -1.35 25.30
C GLY A 392 -25.82 -2.44 25.32
N THR A 393 -25.44 -3.65 24.90
CA THR A 393 -26.34 -4.82 24.86
C THR A 393 -25.77 -5.97 25.67
N GLU A 394 -26.67 -6.79 26.21
CA GLU A 394 -26.30 -8.02 26.89
C GLU A 394 -26.08 -9.17 25.87
N VAL A 395 -24.99 -9.93 26.04
CA VAL A 395 -24.73 -11.19 25.33
C VAL A 395 -24.90 -12.34 26.33
N THR A 396 -25.69 -13.36 25.95
CA THR A 396 -26.07 -14.45 26.84
C THR A 396 -25.27 -15.73 26.57
N SER A 397 -24.89 -16.46 27.63
CA SER A 397 -24.25 -17.78 27.52
C SER A 397 -25.21 -18.86 27.03
N GLY A 398 -24.71 -19.66 26.08
CA GLY A 398 -25.42 -20.81 25.53
C GLY A 398 -25.46 -22.03 26.47
N SER A 399 -26.06 -23.12 26.00
CA SER A 399 -26.18 -24.37 26.76
C SER A 399 -24.84 -25.03 27.09
N ASP A 400 -23.81 -24.77 26.28
CA ASP A 400 -22.43 -25.18 26.50
C ASP A 400 -21.62 -24.16 27.32
N GLY A 401 -22.29 -23.15 27.88
CA GLY A 401 -21.69 -22.07 28.66
C GLY A 401 -20.96 -21.04 27.81
N LYS A 402 -20.85 -21.22 26.49
CA LYS A 402 -20.09 -20.31 25.63
C LYS A 402 -20.89 -19.07 25.30
N PHE A 403 -20.17 -17.95 25.16
CA PHE A 403 -20.71 -16.72 24.58
C PHE A 403 -19.60 -16.00 23.81
N LEU A 404 -19.97 -15.49 22.65
CA LEU A 404 -19.04 -14.97 21.66
C LEU A 404 -19.26 -13.47 21.48
N MET A 405 -18.17 -12.70 21.56
CA MET A 405 -18.13 -11.27 21.28
C MET A 405 -17.10 -11.05 20.17
N LYS A 406 -17.56 -10.68 18.98
CA LYS A 406 -16.75 -10.50 17.77
C LYS A 406 -16.70 -9.05 17.36
N GLY A 407 -15.68 -8.69 16.59
CA GLY A 407 -15.61 -7.39 15.91
C GLY A 407 -15.08 -6.28 16.80
N ILE A 408 -14.26 -6.66 17.78
CA ILE A 408 -13.62 -5.72 18.71
C ILE A 408 -12.12 -5.68 18.47
N ASP A 409 -11.52 -4.58 18.84
CA ASP A 409 -10.10 -4.31 18.74
C ASP A 409 -9.29 -4.90 19.91
N ALA A 410 -7.98 -4.98 19.76
CA ALA A 410 -7.09 -5.11 20.91
C ALA A 410 -7.33 -3.97 21.91
N GLY A 411 -7.13 -4.24 23.20
CA GLY A 411 -7.38 -3.25 24.23
C GLY A 411 -7.74 -3.84 25.60
N VAL A 412 -8.06 -2.93 26.52
CA VAL A 412 -8.42 -3.26 27.90
C VAL A 412 -9.91 -3.02 28.12
N TYR A 413 -10.59 -4.07 28.55
CA TYR A 413 -12.03 -4.10 28.75
C TYR A 413 -12.41 -4.57 30.16
N THR A 414 -13.63 -4.25 30.58
CA THR A 414 -14.28 -4.86 31.75
C THR A 414 -15.47 -5.71 31.28
N LEU A 415 -15.47 -6.99 31.59
CA LEU A 415 -16.59 -7.90 31.38
C LEU A 415 -17.46 -7.94 32.65
N VAL A 416 -18.73 -7.54 32.50
CA VAL A 416 -19.68 -7.37 33.61
C VAL A 416 -20.82 -8.37 33.47
N GLU A 417 -21.01 -9.22 34.48
CA GLU A 417 -22.20 -10.08 34.55
C GLU A 417 -23.42 -9.26 34.99
N THR A 418 -24.41 -9.16 34.12
CA THR A 418 -25.65 -8.38 34.33
C THR A 418 -26.86 -9.25 34.64
N THR A 419 -26.88 -10.48 34.13
CA THR A 419 -27.89 -11.49 34.45
C THR A 419 -27.22 -12.72 35.05
N VAL A 420 -27.56 -13.03 36.30
CA VAL A 420 -26.99 -14.18 37.03
C VAL A 420 -27.95 -15.36 36.92
N PRO A 421 -27.49 -16.56 36.52
CA PRO A 421 -28.33 -17.75 36.52
C PRO A 421 -28.91 -18.05 37.90
N ASP A 422 -30.15 -18.56 37.93
CA ASP A 422 -30.84 -18.92 39.18
C ASP A 422 -29.96 -19.82 40.06
N THR A 423 -30.04 -19.61 41.38
CA THR A 423 -29.29 -20.36 42.40
C THR A 423 -27.78 -20.08 42.47
N TYR A 424 -27.26 -19.12 41.70
CA TYR A 424 -25.86 -18.70 41.74
C TYR A 424 -25.68 -17.25 42.23
N THR A 425 -24.48 -16.92 42.72
CA THR A 425 -24.07 -15.55 43.04
C THR A 425 -23.41 -14.90 41.83
N LYS A 426 -23.56 -13.57 41.69
CA LYS A 426 -22.90 -12.78 40.65
C LYS A 426 -21.38 -12.97 40.71
N ALA A 427 -20.73 -13.14 39.57
CA ALA A 427 -19.28 -13.01 39.45
C ALA A 427 -18.83 -11.56 39.68
N GLU A 428 -17.62 -11.39 40.21
CA GLU A 428 -16.96 -10.09 40.21
C GLU A 428 -16.69 -9.63 38.77
N ASP A 429 -16.71 -8.32 38.55
CA ASP A 429 -16.39 -7.75 37.25
C ASP A 429 -14.95 -8.12 36.86
N LEU A 430 -14.75 -8.62 35.65
CA LEU A 430 -13.46 -9.15 35.20
C LEU A 430 -12.77 -8.18 34.24
N THR A 431 -11.51 -7.84 34.52
CA THR A 431 -10.67 -7.13 33.54
C THR A 431 -10.16 -8.10 32.49
N VAL A 432 -10.32 -7.74 31.22
CA VAL A 432 -9.88 -8.52 30.05
C VAL A 432 -8.97 -7.62 29.23
N THR A 433 -7.70 -8.01 29.12
CA THR A 433 -6.71 -7.35 28.24
C THR A 433 -6.48 -8.23 27.03
N ILE A 434 -6.89 -7.74 25.87
CA ILE A 434 -6.56 -8.32 24.57
C ILE A 434 -5.34 -7.56 24.06
N ALA A 435 -4.25 -8.27 23.75
CA ALA A 435 -3.06 -7.65 23.19
C ALA A 435 -2.72 -8.30 21.84
N ALA A 436 -2.63 -7.48 20.79
CA ALA A 436 -2.04 -7.85 19.51
C ALA A 436 -0.51 -7.85 19.63
N THR A 437 0.06 -9.01 19.97
CA THR A 437 1.49 -9.12 20.32
C THR A 437 2.43 -9.12 19.10
N SER A 438 1.90 -9.39 17.91
CA SER A 438 2.64 -9.31 16.66
C SER A 438 1.69 -9.30 15.48
N HIS A 439 1.97 -8.47 14.49
CA HIS A 439 1.43 -8.63 13.15
C HIS A 439 2.57 -9.07 12.23
N SER A 440 2.26 -9.84 11.21
CA SER A 440 3.26 -10.28 10.24
C SER A 440 2.61 -10.45 8.88
N GLU A 441 3.07 -9.64 7.93
CA GLU A 441 2.88 -9.88 6.52
C GLU A 441 3.73 -11.09 6.06
N SER A 442 3.23 -11.84 5.08
CA SER A 442 4.00 -12.87 4.40
C SER A 442 5.05 -12.25 3.48
N PRO A 443 6.20 -12.90 3.25
CA PRO A 443 7.27 -12.35 2.40
C PRO A 443 6.89 -12.04 0.94
N ASP A 444 5.76 -12.57 0.46
CA ASP A 444 5.20 -12.32 -0.87
C ASP A 444 4.14 -11.19 -0.89
N GLY A 445 3.82 -10.59 0.26
CA GLY A 445 2.86 -9.49 0.37
C GLY A 445 1.39 -9.88 0.13
N GLU A 446 1.06 -11.17 0.13
CA GLU A 446 -0.30 -11.64 -0.24
C GLU A 446 -1.17 -12.03 0.95
N SER A 447 -0.61 -12.11 2.15
CA SER A 447 -1.36 -12.44 3.36
C SER A 447 -0.73 -11.83 4.61
N ALA A 448 -1.53 -11.66 5.66
CA ALA A 448 -1.03 -11.26 6.96
C ALA A 448 -1.68 -12.06 8.10
N THR A 449 -0.93 -12.17 9.19
CA THR A 449 -1.33 -12.88 10.40
C THR A 449 -1.19 -11.99 11.62
N ILE A 450 -2.01 -12.29 12.63
CA ILE A 450 -2.00 -11.63 13.94
C ILE A 450 -1.83 -12.69 15.02
N THR A 451 -1.06 -12.37 16.07
CA THR A 451 -0.99 -13.19 17.29
C THR A 451 -1.52 -12.40 18.46
N ILE A 452 -2.55 -12.92 19.11
CA ILE A 452 -3.15 -12.30 20.29
C ILE A 452 -2.79 -13.03 21.59
N THR A 453 -2.86 -12.29 22.68
CA THR A 453 -2.99 -12.86 24.04
C THR A 453 -4.19 -12.25 24.75
N VAL A 454 -4.80 -13.02 25.64
CA VAL A 454 -5.86 -12.57 26.54
C VAL A 454 -5.35 -12.74 27.96
N ASN A 455 -5.24 -11.63 28.71
CA ASN A 455 -4.67 -11.60 30.06
C ASN A 455 -3.30 -12.29 30.14
N GLU A 456 -2.40 -11.95 29.20
CA GLU A 456 -1.04 -12.49 29.07
C GLU A 456 -0.96 -14.00 28.78
N GLN A 457 -2.09 -14.63 28.45
CA GLN A 457 -2.15 -16.04 28.07
C GLN A 457 -2.47 -16.17 26.58
N LYS A 458 -1.90 -17.19 25.92
CA LYS A 458 -2.31 -17.57 24.57
C LYS A 458 -3.70 -18.24 24.65
N ALA A 459 -4.73 -17.44 24.59
CA ALA A 459 -6.13 -17.83 24.70
C ALA A 459 -7.00 -16.93 23.83
N ASP A 460 -8.16 -17.45 23.43
CA ASP A 460 -9.14 -16.72 22.63
C ASP A 460 -10.23 -16.03 23.46
N GLY A 461 -10.21 -16.18 24.79
CA GLY A 461 -11.20 -15.58 25.68
C GLY A 461 -10.97 -15.93 27.15
N VAL A 462 -11.94 -15.61 27.99
CA VAL A 462 -11.87 -15.81 29.46
C VAL A 462 -12.93 -16.78 29.98
N THR A 463 -12.65 -17.38 31.13
CA THR A 463 -13.64 -18.18 31.89
C THR A 463 -14.20 -17.37 33.05
N VAL A 464 -15.52 -17.24 33.13
CA VAL A 464 -16.25 -16.57 34.22
C VAL A 464 -16.95 -17.62 35.08
N VAL A 465 -16.63 -17.64 36.38
CA VAL A 465 -17.09 -18.66 37.33
C VAL A 465 -18.13 -18.07 38.30
N ASN A 466 -19.28 -18.73 38.44
CA ASN A 466 -20.25 -18.38 39.50
C ASN A 466 -20.22 -19.42 40.60
N SER A 467 -20.41 -18.95 41.84
CA SER A 467 -20.56 -19.82 43.01
C SER A 467 -22.04 -20.11 43.26
N LYS A 468 -22.37 -21.36 43.63
CA LYS A 468 -23.73 -21.71 44.05
C LYS A 468 -24.08 -20.95 45.33
N ILE A 469 -25.29 -20.42 45.40
CA ILE A 469 -25.86 -19.90 46.65
C ILE A 469 -25.95 -21.08 47.60
N SER A 470 -25.13 -21.06 48.65
CA SER A 470 -25.18 -22.06 49.70
C SER A 470 -26.57 -22.05 50.32
N SER A 471 -27.25 -23.20 50.36
CA SER A 471 -28.43 -23.33 51.20
C SER A 471 -28.00 -23.07 52.64
N LEU A 472 -28.63 -22.11 53.29
CA LEU A 472 -28.46 -21.91 54.74
C LEU A 472 -28.70 -23.26 55.42
N PRO A 473 -27.87 -23.67 56.41
CA PRO A 473 -28.12 -24.92 57.12
C PRO A 473 -29.50 -24.84 57.77
N GLU A 474 -30.43 -25.68 57.34
CA GLU A 474 -31.70 -25.84 58.02
C GLU A 474 -31.43 -26.46 59.40
N THR A 475 -31.56 -25.66 60.46
CA THR A 475 -31.64 -26.18 61.81
C THR A 475 -33.02 -26.82 62.00
N GLY A 476 -33.22 -28.04 61.51
CA GLY A 476 -34.51 -28.71 61.67
C GLY A 476 -34.73 -30.09 61.03
N GLY A 477 -33.81 -30.62 60.21
CA GLY A 477 -34.10 -31.78 59.35
C GLY A 477 -34.10 -33.18 60.01
N MET A 478 -33.35 -33.40 61.10
CA MET A 478 -33.29 -34.72 61.77
C MET A 478 -33.18 -34.67 63.31
N GLY A 479 -32.55 -33.66 63.90
CA GLY A 479 -32.36 -33.57 65.36
C GLY A 479 -33.64 -33.30 66.15
N THR A 480 -34.54 -32.47 65.62
CA THR A 480 -35.83 -32.12 66.24
C THR A 480 -36.78 -33.32 66.30
N THR A 481 -36.81 -34.16 65.28
CA THR A 481 -37.64 -35.37 65.23
C THR A 481 -37.21 -36.41 66.27
N MET A 482 -35.89 -36.51 66.52
CA MET A 482 -35.35 -37.39 67.57
C MET A 482 -35.74 -36.92 68.98
N ILE A 483 -35.71 -35.60 69.24
CA ILE A 483 -36.09 -35.02 70.54
C ILE A 483 -37.59 -35.22 70.82
N TYR A 484 -38.47 -35.00 69.83
CA TYR A 484 -39.89 -35.30 70.00
C TYR A 484 -40.17 -36.80 70.16
N GLY A 485 -39.41 -37.66 69.48
CA GLY A 485 -39.51 -39.12 69.64
C GLY A 485 -39.15 -39.61 71.05
N VAL A 486 -38.02 -39.15 71.59
CA VAL A 486 -37.57 -39.52 72.95
C VAL A 486 -38.44 -38.85 74.03
N GLY A 487 -38.83 -37.60 73.82
CA GLY A 487 -39.73 -36.87 74.73
C GLY A 487 -41.13 -37.50 74.79
N GLY A 488 -41.69 -37.93 73.66
CA GLY A 488 -42.98 -38.61 73.60
C GLY A 488 -42.97 -39.95 74.35
N VAL A 489 -41.90 -40.74 74.22
CA VAL A 489 -41.75 -42.02 74.95
C VAL A 489 -41.62 -41.79 76.46
N MET A 490 -40.91 -40.74 76.90
CA MET A 490 -40.82 -40.40 78.33
C MET A 490 -42.16 -39.95 78.93
N VAL A 491 -42.96 -39.14 78.20
CA VAL A 491 -44.27 -38.69 78.67
C VAL A 491 -45.25 -39.86 78.78
N VAL A 492 -45.23 -40.81 77.84
CA VAL A 492 -46.03 -42.04 77.92
C VAL A 492 -45.56 -42.91 79.09
N GLY A 493 -44.25 -43.04 79.31
CA GLY A 493 -43.69 -43.75 80.47
C GLY A 493 -44.14 -43.16 81.80
N ALA A 494 -44.11 -41.83 81.94
CA ALA A 494 -44.58 -41.13 83.13
C ALA A 494 -46.09 -41.28 83.37
N ALA A 495 -46.91 -41.27 82.30
CA ALA A 495 -48.34 -41.49 82.39
C ALA A 495 -48.70 -42.91 82.86
N VAL A 496 -47.97 -43.93 82.37
CA VAL A 496 -48.14 -45.33 82.81
C VAL A 496 -47.77 -45.49 84.28
N ILE A 497 -46.65 -44.92 84.73
CA ILE A 497 -46.22 -44.93 86.15
C ILE A 497 -47.21 -44.20 87.05
N TYR A 498 -47.77 -43.08 86.60
CA TYR A 498 -48.79 -42.34 87.34
C TYR A 498 -50.09 -43.14 87.49
N ILE A 499 -50.53 -43.84 86.43
CA ILE A 499 -51.75 -44.67 86.46
C ILE A 499 -51.56 -45.90 87.36
N THR A 500 -50.40 -46.57 87.32
CA THR A 500 -50.12 -47.71 88.20
C THR A 500 -50.01 -47.29 89.67
N ASN A 501 -49.38 -46.15 89.97
CA ASN A 501 -49.32 -45.61 91.35
C ASN A 501 -50.67 -45.11 91.89
N LYS A 502 -51.59 -44.70 91.02
CA LYS A 502 -52.96 -44.33 91.43
C LYS A 502 -53.82 -45.55 91.78
N ARG A 503 -53.51 -46.73 91.22
CA ARG A 503 -54.23 -47.99 91.52
C ARG A 503 -53.75 -48.67 92.80
N THR A 504 -52.49 -48.50 93.19
CA THR A 504 -51.94 -49.02 94.46
C THR A 504 -52.29 -48.19 95.70
N ARG A 505 -52.95 -47.03 95.54
CA ARG A 505 -53.40 -46.16 96.65
C ARG A 505 -54.89 -46.23 96.96
N LYS A 506 -55.61 -47.23 96.46
CA LYS A 506 -56.96 -47.56 96.93
C LYS A 506 -56.93 -48.91 97.65
N GLU A 507 -56.57 -48.86 98.93
CA GLU A 507 -57.23 -49.68 99.95
C GLU A 507 -58.45 -48.91 100.47
#